data_AF-A0A352UKM5-F1
#
_entry.id   AF-A0A352UKM5-F1
#
_cell.length_a   1.000
_cell.length_b   1.000
_cell.length_c   1.000
_cell.angle_alpha   90.00
_cell.angle_beta   90.00
_cell.angle_gamma   90.00
#
_symmetry.space_group_name_H-M   'P 1'
#
loop_
_entity.id
_entity.type
_entity.pdbx_description
1 polymer ?
#
loop_
_entity_poly.entity_id
_entity_poly.type
_entity_poly.pdbx_seq_one_letter_code
_entity_poly.pdbx_strand_id
1 'polypeptide(L)'
;MNYRIIAKILSRVMTIEALLMILPVITALIYGESIVCFLLTMLIAGALAYLLSLLKPRRKDLYAREGFVSVSLSWILMSLVGALPFFFSGAIPSYVNAVFETVSGFTTTGATILTNVEAMSRGLLFWRSLTQWIGGMGVLVFIMAVLPLAEEHSMYIMRAEVPGPLVDKLVPHIRSSTTITYLIYICLTAMLVILLCCGGMPVFDSLIHAMSAAGTGGYSIKNLSVGYYDSAYIDIVIGIFVTPKSRTKIPITISIYALS
;
A
#
# COMPACT_ATOMS: atom_id res chain seq x y z
N MET A 1 4.10 21.37 -19.73
CA MET A 1 3.94 20.39 -18.64
C MET A 1 3.56 21.15 -17.37
N ASN A 2 2.42 20.84 -16.76
CA ASN A 2 1.90 21.58 -15.60
C ASN A 2 2.48 21.04 -14.28
N TYR A 3 3.71 21.45 -13.95
CA TYR A 3 4.41 21.03 -12.73
C TYR A 3 3.64 21.29 -11.43
N ARG A 4 2.75 22.29 -11.41
CA ARG A 4 1.96 22.64 -10.22
C ARG A 4 0.86 21.62 -9.92
N ILE A 5 0.30 20.98 -10.96
CA ILE A 5 -0.63 19.86 -10.74
C ILE A 5 0.11 18.64 -10.20
N ILE A 6 1.29 18.34 -10.74
CA ILE A 6 2.16 17.25 -10.26
C ILE A 6 2.49 17.47 -8.78
N ALA A 7 2.93 18.67 -8.40
CA ALA A 7 3.20 19.02 -7.00
C ALA A 7 1.97 18.84 -6.10
N LYS A 8 0.77 19.21 -6.57
CA LYS A 8 -0.47 19.00 -5.83
C LYS A 8 -0.80 17.52 -5.62
N ILE A 9 -0.52 16.65 -6.61
CA ILE A 9 -0.71 15.20 -6.48
C ILE A 9 0.29 14.65 -5.45
N LEU A 10 1.57 14.98 -5.60
CA LEU A 10 2.62 14.54 -4.66
C LEU A 10 2.36 15.03 -3.23
N SER A 11 1.87 16.26 -3.05
CA SER A 11 1.45 16.78 -1.74
C SER A 11 0.39 15.89 -1.08
N ARG A 12 -0.61 15.43 -1.85
CA ARG A 12 -1.67 14.55 -1.35
C ARG A 12 -1.15 13.18 -0.99
N VAL A 13 -0.26 12.62 -1.82
CA VAL A 13 0.40 11.34 -1.57
C VAL A 13 1.16 11.39 -0.24
N MET A 14 1.97 12.42 -0.02
CA MET A 14 2.72 12.61 1.23
C MET A 14 1.81 12.83 2.45
N THR A 15 0.68 13.54 2.27
CA THR A 15 -0.32 13.69 3.33
C THR A 15 -0.89 12.34 3.73
N ILE A 16 -1.23 11.50 2.76
CA ILE A 16 -1.82 10.18 2.99
C ILE A 16 -0.80 9.25 3.64
N GLU A 17 0.45 9.26 3.19
CA GLU A 17 1.51 8.48 3.83
C GLU A 17 1.71 8.86 5.31
N ALA A 18 1.73 10.16 5.62
CA ALA A 18 1.79 10.63 7.00
C ALA A 18 0.58 10.15 7.84
N LEU A 19 -0.63 10.17 7.27
CA LEU A 19 -1.83 9.67 7.94
C LEU A 19 -1.79 8.14 8.13
N LEU A 20 -1.29 7.39 7.16
CA LEU A 20 -1.14 5.94 7.25
C LEU A 20 -0.16 5.54 8.35
N MET A 21 0.87 6.34 8.61
CA MET A 21 1.80 6.14 9.72
C MET A 21 1.18 6.31 11.11
N ILE A 22 -0.04 6.82 11.23
CA ILE A 22 -0.78 6.79 12.51
C ILE A 22 -1.02 5.34 12.94
N LEU A 23 -1.27 4.42 12.01
CA LEU A 23 -1.51 3.00 12.33
C LEU A 23 -0.32 2.32 13.00
N PRO A 24 0.92 2.34 12.46
CA PRO A 24 2.08 1.81 13.17
C PRO A 24 2.43 2.58 14.45
N VAL A 25 2.10 3.88 14.57
CA VAL A 25 2.22 4.61 15.85
C VAL A 25 1.30 3.99 16.90
N ILE A 26 0.03 3.74 16.57
CA ILE A 26 -0.92 3.07 17.47
C ILE A 26 -0.40 1.69 17.84
N THR A 27 0.09 0.91 16.87
CA THR A 27 0.69 -0.40 17.12
C THR A 27 1.87 -0.31 18.08
N ALA A 28 2.80 0.62 17.85
CA ALA A 28 3.95 0.82 18.75
C ALA A 28 3.51 1.22 20.17
N LEU A 29 2.50 2.08 20.32
CA LEU A 29 1.95 2.46 21.64
C LEU A 29 1.32 1.28 22.37
N ILE A 30 0.53 0.44 21.67
CA ILE A 30 -0.10 -0.76 22.25
C ILE A 30 0.95 -1.71 22.81
N TYR A 31 2.11 -1.82 22.14
CA TYR A 31 3.19 -2.71 22.53
C TYR A 31 4.29 -2.06 23.39
N GLY A 32 4.13 -0.80 23.79
CA GLY A 32 5.09 -0.08 24.63
C GLY A 32 6.41 0.24 23.94
N GLU A 33 6.41 0.34 22.61
CA GLU A 33 7.57 0.59 21.77
C GLU A 33 7.78 2.08 21.49
N SER A 34 8.99 2.47 21.08
CA SER A 34 9.28 3.86 20.71
C SER A 34 8.53 4.27 19.44
N ILE A 35 7.83 5.41 19.51
CA ILE A 35 7.11 6.02 18.37
C ILE A 35 7.94 7.06 17.61
N VAL A 36 9.13 7.39 18.11
CA VAL A 36 9.92 8.54 17.64
C VAL A 36 10.24 8.45 16.15
N CYS A 37 10.59 7.26 15.66
CA CYS A 37 10.92 7.06 14.24
C CYS A 37 9.71 7.36 13.32
N PHE A 38 8.50 6.99 13.72
CA PHE A 38 7.27 7.30 12.99
C PHE A 38 6.92 8.78 13.08
N LEU A 39 7.03 9.41 14.25
CA LEU A 39 6.74 10.84 14.42
C LEU A 39 7.69 11.72 13.58
N LEU A 40 8.98 11.40 13.57
CA LEU A 40 9.96 12.09 12.73
C LEU A 40 9.63 11.92 11.24
N THR A 41 9.22 10.72 10.84
CA THR A 41 8.84 10.47 9.45
C THR A 41 7.55 11.21 9.07
N MET A 42 6.53 11.20 9.93
CA MET A 42 5.30 11.96 9.74
C MET A 42 5.56 13.46 9.64
N LEU A 43 6.50 13.99 10.43
CA LEU A 43 6.91 15.39 10.36
C LEU A 43 7.56 15.71 9.00
N ILE A 44 8.47 14.87 8.52
CA ILE A 44 9.13 15.05 7.21
C ILE A 44 8.10 14.94 6.07
N ALA A 45 7.26 13.91 6.10
CA ALA A 45 6.19 13.70 5.13
C ALA A 45 5.20 14.89 5.11
N GLY A 46 4.79 15.37 6.29
CA GLY A 46 3.91 16.53 6.46
C GLY A 46 4.56 17.84 5.98
N ALA A 47 5.85 18.04 6.25
CA ALA A 47 6.60 19.19 5.75
C ALA A 47 6.70 19.17 4.22
N LEU A 48 7.04 18.03 3.62
CA LEU A 48 7.05 17.84 2.17
C LEU A 48 5.66 18.08 1.57
N ALA A 49 4.62 17.52 2.19
CA ALA A 49 3.23 17.72 1.77
C ALA A 49 2.85 19.21 1.78
N TYR A 50 3.18 19.92 2.85
CA TYR A 50 2.92 21.35 2.99
C TYR A 50 3.67 22.17 1.93
N LEU A 51 4.98 21.97 1.78
CA LEU A 51 5.80 22.69 0.80
C LEU A 51 5.29 22.50 -0.64
N LEU A 52 4.94 21.26 -1.00
CA LEU A 52 4.37 20.95 -2.31
C LEU A 52 2.97 21.56 -2.51
N SER A 53 2.19 21.71 -1.43
CA SER A 53 0.85 22.31 -1.48
C SER A 53 0.87 23.82 -1.77
N LEU A 54 1.98 24.51 -1.48
CA LEU A 54 2.15 25.95 -1.76
C LEU A 54 2.12 26.26 -3.26
N LEU A 55 2.44 25.28 -4.10
CA LEU A 55 2.44 25.40 -5.56
C LEU A 55 1.02 25.26 -6.13
N LYS A 56 0.19 26.30 -5.96
CA LYS A 56 -1.19 26.31 -6.45
C LYS A 56 -1.27 26.26 -8.00
N PRO A 57 -1.93 25.26 -8.60
CA PRO A 57 -2.07 25.16 -10.04
C PRO A 57 -2.96 26.27 -10.60
N ARG A 58 -2.51 26.92 -11.68
CA ARG A 58 -3.25 28.00 -12.38
C ARG A 58 -4.39 27.48 -13.27
N ARG A 59 -4.25 26.25 -13.79
CA ARG A 59 -5.26 25.50 -14.55
C ARG A 59 -5.37 24.11 -13.95
N LYS A 60 -6.58 23.54 -13.94
CA LYS A 60 -6.86 22.21 -13.35
C LYS A 60 -6.72 21.07 -14.35
N ASP A 61 -6.49 21.39 -15.61
CA ASP A 61 -6.39 20.43 -16.71
C ASP A 61 -5.20 19.50 -16.49
N LEU A 62 -5.49 18.22 -16.29
CA LEU A 62 -4.51 17.15 -16.18
C LEU A 62 -4.47 16.39 -17.50
N TYR A 63 -3.33 16.44 -18.19
CA TYR A 63 -3.11 15.63 -19.39
C TYR A 63 -2.35 14.35 -19.04
N ALA A 64 -2.34 13.37 -19.96
CA ALA A 64 -1.73 12.07 -19.75
C ALA A 64 -0.26 12.15 -19.29
N ARG A 65 0.53 13.07 -19.86
CA ARG A 65 1.94 13.26 -19.51
C ARG A 65 2.14 13.62 -18.04
N GLU A 66 1.34 14.55 -17.52
CA GLU A 66 1.35 14.91 -16.10
C GLU A 66 0.89 13.75 -15.23
N GLY A 67 -0.08 12.96 -15.69
CA GLY A 67 -0.52 11.73 -15.03
C GLY A 67 0.62 10.74 -14.83
N PHE A 68 1.27 10.31 -15.93
CA PHE A 68 2.41 9.37 -15.89
C PHE A 68 3.53 9.85 -14.96
N VAL A 69 3.95 11.10 -15.09
CA VAL A 69 5.03 11.67 -14.26
C VAL A 69 4.62 11.70 -12.78
N SER A 70 3.36 12.05 -12.48
CA SER A 70 2.88 12.07 -11.11
C SER A 70 2.88 10.67 -10.50
N VAL A 71 2.48 9.64 -11.26
CA VAL A 71 2.49 8.24 -10.79
C VAL A 71 3.91 7.82 -10.43
N SER A 72 4.84 7.93 -11.37
CA SER A 72 6.23 7.49 -11.16
C SER A 72 6.89 8.21 -10.00
N LEU A 73 6.71 9.53 -9.90
CA LEU A 73 7.26 10.31 -8.79
C LEU A 73 6.61 9.98 -7.45
N SER A 74 5.32 9.61 -7.42
CA SER A 74 4.64 9.21 -6.18
C SER A 74 5.25 7.94 -5.60
N TRP A 75 5.45 6.90 -6.43
CA TRP A 75 6.09 5.66 -5.99
C TRP A 75 7.51 5.86 -5.48
N ILE A 76 8.30 6.68 -6.18
CA ILE A 76 9.66 7.01 -5.75
C ILE A 76 9.62 7.75 -4.41
N LEU A 77 8.81 8.81 -4.30
CA LEU A 77 8.79 9.66 -3.13
C LEU A 77 8.28 8.90 -1.89
N MET A 78 7.23 8.09 -2.04
CA MET A 78 6.74 7.22 -0.96
C MET A 78 7.78 6.18 -0.55
N SER A 79 8.49 5.59 -1.50
CA SER A 79 9.51 4.60 -1.14
C SER A 79 10.68 5.23 -0.36
N LEU A 80 11.04 6.48 -0.67
CA LEU A 80 12.05 7.23 0.06
C LEU A 80 11.56 7.61 1.46
N VAL A 81 10.38 8.21 1.57
CA VAL A 81 9.84 8.67 2.85
C VAL A 81 9.46 7.49 3.74
N GLY A 82 8.81 6.46 3.20
CA GLY A 82 8.43 5.24 3.91
C GLY A 82 9.59 4.40 4.42
N ALA A 83 10.80 4.63 3.92
CA ALA A 83 12.03 3.98 4.41
C ALA A 83 12.58 4.62 5.70
N LEU A 84 12.23 5.87 5.97
CA LEU A 84 12.71 6.61 7.13
C LEU A 84 12.44 5.94 8.49
N PRO A 85 11.27 5.34 8.79
CA PRO A 85 11.06 4.68 10.08
C PRO A 85 12.02 3.51 10.31
N PHE A 86 12.39 2.75 9.27
CA PHE A 86 13.37 1.67 9.37
C PHE A 86 14.78 2.18 9.63
N PHE A 87 15.14 3.32 9.02
CA PHE A 87 16.44 3.94 9.21
C PHE A 87 16.56 4.64 10.58
N PHE A 88 15.58 5.45 10.97
CA PHE A 88 15.59 6.19 12.25
C PHE A 88 15.46 5.29 13.47
N SER A 89 14.81 4.13 13.35
CA SER A 89 14.77 3.13 14.43
C SER A 89 16.09 2.36 14.59
N GLY A 90 16.98 2.43 13.60
CA GLY A 90 18.19 1.61 13.55
C GLY A 90 17.94 0.15 13.15
N ALA A 91 16.69 -0.23 12.84
CA ALA A 91 16.37 -1.59 12.39
C ALA A 91 17.06 -1.93 11.06
N ILE A 92 17.22 -0.94 10.17
CA ILE A 92 18.03 -1.05 8.96
C ILE A 92 19.04 0.11 8.92
N PRO A 93 20.30 -0.11 9.32
CA PRO A 93 21.30 0.96 9.44
C PRO A 93 21.67 1.66 8.12
N SER A 94 21.54 0.96 6.98
CA SER A 94 21.78 1.55 5.66
C SER A 94 20.46 2.09 5.09
N TYR A 95 20.37 3.40 4.87
CA TYR A 95 19.18 4.00 4.26
C TYR A 95 18.87 3.43 2.87
N VAL A 96 19.89 3.09 2.08
CA VAL A 96 19.70 2.46 0.77
C VAL A 96 19.03 1.08 0.91
N ASN A 97 19.42 0.30 1.92
CA ASN A 97 18.78 -0.99 2.21
C ASN A 97 17.35 -0.80 2.74
N ALA A 98 17.11 0.26 3.53
CA ALA A 98 15.77 0.60 3.99
C ALA A 98 14.84 0.99 2.84
N VAL A 99 15.38 1.73 1.85
CA VAL A 99 14.67 2.05 0.61
C VAL A 99 14.40 0.78 -0.20
N PHE A 100 15.36 -0.15 -0.32
CA PHE A 100 15.11 -1.44 -0.97
C PHE A 100 13.96 -2.21 -0.32
N GLU A 101 13.97 -2.34 1.01
CA GLU A 101 12.90 -3.01 1.76
C GLU A 101 11.55 -2.31 1.52
N THR A 102 11.54 -0.98 1.51
CA THR A 102 10.31 -0.20 1.34
C THR A 102 9.77 -0.28 -0.08
N VAL A 103 10.63 -0.20 -1.10
CA VAL A 103 10.27 -0.40 -2.52
C VAL A 103 9.66 -1.79 -2.67
N SER A 104 10.35 -2.83 -2.18
CA SER A 104 9.88 -4.22 -2.27
C SER A 104 8.52 -4.42 -1.60
N GLY A 105 8.26 -3.74 -0.49
CA GLY A 105 6.95 -3.70 0.16
C GLY A 105 5.90 -3.04 -0.72
N PHE A 106 6.11 -1.79 -1.13
CA PHE A 106 5.14 -1.03 -1.93
C PHE A 106 4.84 -1.65 -3.30
N THR A 107 5.84 -2.27 -3.95
CA THR A 107 5.64 -2.96 -5.22
C THR A 107 5.15 -4.40 -5.06
N THR A 108 4.87 -4.82 -3.82
CA THR A 108 4.43 -6.18 -3.48
C THR A 108 5.37 -7.26 -4.03
N THR A 109 6.66 -6.99 -4.05
CA THR A 109 7.70 -7.93 -4.49
C THR A 109 8.04 -8.93 -3.39
N GLY A 110 8.05 -8.48 -2.12
CA GLY A 110 8.32 -9.34 -0.97
C GLY A 110 9.76 -9.79 -0.78
N ALA A 111 10.69 -9.31 -1.60
CA ALA A 111 12.11 -9.47 -1.33
C ALA A 111 12.50 -8.72 -0.04
N THR A 112 13.35 -9.33 0.78
CA THR A 112 13.80 -8.72 2.04
C THR A 112 15.32 -8.81 2.16
N ILE A 113 15.93 -7.77 2.72
CA ILE A 113 17.35 -7.77 3.10
C ILE A 113 17.58 -8.25 4.54
N LEU A 114 16.49 -8.41 5.30
CA LEU A 114 16.52 -8.72 6.71
C LEU A 114 16.77 -10.22 6.91
N THR A 115 17.85 -10.56 7.61
CA THR A 115 18.16 -11.94 7.99
C THR A 115 17.46 -12.36 9.28
N ASN A 116 17.13 -11.40 10.15
CA ASN A 116 16.36 -11.63 11.35
C ASN A 116 15.22 -10.60 11.47
N VAL A 117 14.10 -10.92 10.85
CA VAL A 117 12.91 -10.08 10.85
C VAL A 117 12.23 -10.02 12.22
N GLU A 118 12.36 -11.08 13.02
CA GLU A 118 11.72 -11.22 14.33
C GLU A 118 12.30 -10.28 15.40
N ALA A 119 13.49 -9.72 15.15
CA ALA A 119 14.10 -8.73 16.03
C ALA A 119 13.52 -7.32 15.87
N MET A 120 12.70 -7.08 14.83
CA MET A 120 12.09 -5.77 14.61
C MET A 120 10.94 -5.52 15.59
N SER A 121 10.75 -4.24 15.92
CA SER A 121 9.60 -3.82 16.71
C SER A 121 8.30 -4.08 15.95
N ARG A 122 7.21 -4.34 16.67
CA ARG A 122 5.89 -4.63 16.11
C ARG A 122 5.35 -3.45 15.31
N GLY A 123 5.62 -2.21 15.73
CA GLY A 123 5.29 -1.03 14.92
C GLY A 123 5.95 -1.08 13.53
N LEU A 124 7.22 -1.49 13.44
CA LEU A 124 7.95 -1.57 12.17
C LEU A 124 7.51 -2.77 11.34
N LEU A 125 7.26 -3.92 11.95
CA LEU A 125 6.70 -5.10 11.29
C LEU A 125 5.33 -4.79 10.67
N PHE A 126 4.51 -4.05 11.41
CA PHE A 126 3.22 -3.57 10.95
C PHE A 126 3.38 -2.62 9.76
N TRP A 127 4.23 -1.60 9.87
CA TRP A 127 4.50 -0.69 8.74
C TRP A 127 4.99 -1.45 7.50
N ARG A 128 5.94 -2.37 7.68
CA ARG A 128 6.50 -3.20 6.61
C ARG A 128 5.43 -4.00 5.87
N SER A 129 4.44 -4.54 6.57
CA SER A 129 3.36 -5.33 5.95
C SER A 129 2.24 -4.44 5.40
N LEU A 130 2.02 -3.28 6.02
CA LEU A 130 1.09 -2.27 5.55
C LEU A 130 1.51 -1.70 4.20
N THR A 131 2.82 -1.54 3.92
CA THR A 131 3.28 -1.09 2.59
C THR A 131 2.86 -2.06 1.48
N GLN A 132 2.89 -3.38 1.72
CA GLN A 132 2.35 -4.37 0.78
C GLN A 132 0.84 -4.27 0.63
N TRP A 133 0.12 -4.05 1.73
CA TRP A 133 -1.33 -3.91 1.68
C TRP A 133 -1.77 -2.68 0.89
N ILE A 134 -1.07 -1.55 1.04
CA ILE A 134 -1.28 -0.33 0.25
C ILE A 134 -0.86 -0.55 -1.21
N GLY A 135 0.29 -1.21 -1.42
CA GLY A 135 0.87 -1.50 -2.71
C GLY A 135 -0.03 -2.34 -3.62
N GLY A 136 -0.60 -3.43 -3.08
CA GLY A 136 -1.35 -4.41 -3.86
C GLY A 136 -2.63 -3.89 -4.50
N MET A 137 -3.22 -2.83 -3.94
CA MET A 137 -4.36 -2.13 -4.54
C MET A 137 -3.95 -1.01 -5.50
N GLY A 138 -2.70 -0.56 -5.42
CA GLY A 138 -2.21 0.64 -6.11
C GLY A 138 -2.53 1.91 -5.32
N VAL A 139 -1.48 2.70 -5.06
CA VAL A 139 -1.59 3.95 -4.28
C VAL A 139 -2.59 4.93 -4.93
N LEU A 140 -2.57 5.08 -6.25
CA LEU A 140 -3.42 6.08 -6.92
C LEU A 140 -4.90 5.68 -6.93
N VAL A 141 -5.17 4.40 -7.08
CA VAL A 141 -6.51 3.83 -6.91
C VAL A 141 -7.01 4.10 -5.48
N PHE A 142 -6.16 3.88 -4.48
CA PHE A 142 -6.47 4.21 -3.09
C PHE A 142 -6.74 5.71 -2.88
N ILE A 143 -5.91 6.58 -3.44
CA ILE A 143 -6.08 8.04 -3.36
C ILE A 143 -7.40 8.48 -4.01
N MET A 144 -7.73 7.95 -5.18
CA MET A 144 -8.99 8.28 -5.88
C MET A 144 -10.23 7.79 -5.13
N ALA A 145 -10.13 6.65 -4.44
CA ALA A 145 -11.22 6.11 -3.62
C ALA A 145 -11.47 6.96 -2.37
N VAL A 146 -10.40 7.38 -1.68
CA VAL A 146 -10.49 8.09 -0.40
C VAL A 146 -10.71 9.59 -0.57
N LEU A 147 -10.14 10.21 -1.62
CA LEU A 147 -10.25 11.64 -1.86
C LEU A 147 -10.92 11.93 -3.21
N PRO A 148 -12.06 12.66 -3.24
CA PRO A 148 -12.70 13.06 -4.49
C PRO A 148 -11.79 14.05 -5.24
N LEU A 149 -11.02 13.55 -6.20
CA LEU A 149 -10.44 14.36 -7.26
C LEU A 149 -11.57 14.72 -8.22
N ALA A 150 -11.71 16.02 -8.51
CA ALA A 150 -12.84 16.60 -9.23
C ALA A 150 -13.18 15.86 -10.54
N GLU A 151 -14.49 15.77 -10.80
CA GLU A 151 -15.23 14.80 -11.62
C GLU A 151 -14.85 14.69 -13.11
N GLU A 152 -14.01 15.56 -13.67
CA GLU A 152 -13.77 15.59 -15.13
C GLU A 152 -12.38 15.13 -15.60
N HIS A 153 -11.39 14.95 -14.70
CA HIS A 153 -9.97 14.83 -15.12
C HIS A 153 -9.23 13.56 -14.64
N SER A 154 -9.90 12.64 -13.93
CA SER A 154 -9.34 11.36 -13.47
C SER A 154 -9.06 10.35 -14.61
N MET A 155 -9.70 10.56 -15.75
CA MET A 155 -9.59 9.77 -16.98
C MET A 155 -8.14 9.51 -17.45
N TYR A 156 -7.26 10.52 -17.34
CA TYR A 156 -5.89 10.43 -17.86
C TYR A 156 -4.91 9.72 -16.93
N ILE A 157 -5.16 9.72 -15.62
CA ILE A 157 -4.36 8.96 -14.64
C ILE A 157 -4.67 7.47 -14.79
N MET A 158 -5.94 7.12 -15.03
CA MET A 158 -6.34 5.72 -15.23
C MET A 158 -5.81 5.13 -16.55
N ARG A 159 -5.81 5.90 -17.65
CA ARG A 159 -5.14 5.48 -18.90
C ARG A 159 -3.64 5.26 -18.75
N ALA A 160 -3.02 5.83 -17.72
CA ALA A 160 -1.60 5.64 -17.44
C ALA A 160 -1.29 4.35 -16.66
N GLU A 161 -2.25 3.81 -15.92
CA GLU A 161 -2.10 2.54 -15.19
C GLU A 161 -2.70 1.32 -15.93
N VAL A 162 -3.63 1.52 -16.88
CA VAL A 162 -4.28 0.42 -17.62
C VAL A 162 -4.19 0.65 -19.15
N PRO A 163 -3.33 -0.08 -19.88
CA PRO A 163 -3.31 -0.01 -21.35
C PRO A 163 -4.35 -0.97 -21.95
N GLY A 164 -5.32 -0.46 -22.73
CA GLY A 164 -6.30 -1.28 -23.46
C GLY A 164 -7.30 -0.50 -24.35
N PRO A 165 -7.97 -1.15 -25.33
CA PRO A 165 -8.63 -0.47 -26.46
C PRO A 165 -10.05 0.07 -26.21
N LEU A 166 -10.61 -0.08 -25.00
CA LEU A 166 -12.06 0.05 -24.74
C LEU A 166 -12.43 1.29 -23.91
N VAL A 167 -11.75 2.40 -24.11
CA VAL A 167 -11.86 3.57 -23.21
C VAL A 167 -13.12 4.44 -23.45
N ASP A 168 -13.97 4.08 -24.41
CA ASP A 168 -14.99 5.00 -24.95
C ASP A 168 -16.44 4.76 -24.46
N LYS A 169 -16.71 3.73 -23.63
CA LYS A 169 -18.09 3.39 -23.21
C LYS A 169 -18.36 3.20 -21.71
N LEU A 170 -17.42 3.52 -20.82
CA LEU A 170 -17.53 3.26 -19.35
C LEU A 170 -17.75 4.52 -18.50
N VAL A 171 -18.32 5.58 -19.08
CA VAL A 171 -18.16 6.97 -18.58
C VAL A 171 -18.95 7.38 -17.30
N PRO A 172 -19.99 6.72 -16.74
CA PRO A 172 -20.64 7.29 -15.54
C PRO A 172 -20.44 6.57 -14.18
N HIS A 173 -19.85 5.37 -14.09
CA HIS A 173 -19.93 4.56 -12.84
C HIS A 173 -18.60 4.23 -12.14
N ILE A 174 -17.49 4.85 -12.56
CA ILE A 174 -16.14 4.43 -12.14
C ILE A 174 -15.84 4.68 -10.65
N ARG A 175 -16.38 5.75 -10.04
CA ARG A 175 -16.21 5.99 -8.59
C ARG A 175 -16.81 4.87 -7.76
N SER A 176 -17.99 4.38 -8.15
CA SER A 176 -18.62 3.23 -7.52
C SER A 176 -17.75 1.98 -7.66
N SER A 177 -17.14 1.77 -8.83
CA SER A 177 -16.24 0.62 -9.06
C SER A 177 -15.01 0.64 -8.15
N THR A 178 -14.31 1.77 -8.01
CA THR A 178 -13.10 1.83 -7.16
C THR A 178 -13.42 1.64 -5.68
N THR A 179 -14.49 2.27 -5.17
CA THR A 179 -14.92 2.11 -3.78
C THR A 179 -15.38 0.69 -3.48
N ILE A 180 -16.10 0.04 -4.40
CA ILE A 180 -16.55 -1.36 -4.25
C ILE A 180 -15.34 -2.30 -4.21
N THR A 181 -14.36 -2.14 -5.11
CA THR A 181 -13.15 -2.97 -5.09
C THR A 181 -12.40 -2.79 -3.78
N TYR A 182 -12.35 -1.57 -3.23
CA TYR A 182 -11.65 -1.29 -1.98
C TYR A 182 -12.34 -1.92 -0.78
N LEU A 183 -13.68 -1.85 -0.76
CA LEU A 183 -14.49 -2.52 0.26
C LEU A 183 -14.28 -4.04 0.21
N ILE A 184 -14.29 -4.64 -0.98
CA ILE A 184 -14.04 -6.08 -1.15
C ILE A 184 -12.63 -6.44 -0.67
N TYR A 185 -11.62 -5.63 -1.00
CA TYR A 185 -10.24 -5.83 -0.54
C TYR A 185 -10.12 -5.83 0.99
N ILE A 186 -10.74 -4.86 1.67
CA ILE A 186 -10.79 -4.81 3.13
C ILE A 186 -11.54 -6.02 3.70
N CYS A 187 -12.71 -6.34 3.17
CA CYS A 187 -13.53 -7.45 3.66
C CYS A 187 -12.80 -8.80 3.52
N LEU A 188 -12.14 -9.05 2.39
CA LEU A 188 -11.33 -10.24 2.18
C LEU A 188 -10.12 -10.27 3.12
N THR A 189 -9.44 -9.14 3.33
CA THR A 189 -8.33 -9.04 4.29
C THR A 189 -8.83 -9.39 5.70
N ALA A 190 -9.94 -8.81 6.15
CA ALA A 190 -10.51 -9.06 7.47
C ALA A 190 -10.98 -10.51 7.64
N MET A 191 -11.61 -11.09 6.60
CA MET A 191 -11.99 -12.49 6.57
C MET A 191 -10.77 -13.40 6.71
N LEU A 192 -9.68 -13.10 6.01
CA LEU A 192 -8.43 -13.86 6.13
C LEU A 192 -7.83 -13.77 7.54
N VAL A 193 -7.83 -12.59 8.18
CA VAL A 193 -7.40 -12.45 9.59
C VAL A 193 -8.19 -13.38 10.49
N ILE A 194 -9.52 -13.40 10.38
CA ILE A 194 -10.38 -14.26 11.20
C ILE A 194 -10.05 -15.74 10.98
N LEU A 195 -9.92 -16.17 9.72
CA LEU A 195 -9.61 -17.56 9.38
C LEU A 195 -8.24 -18.00 9.91
N LEU A 196 -7.23 -17.13 9.86
CA LEU A 196 -5.90 -17.40 10.40
C LEU A 196 -5.91 -17.50 11.93
N CYS A 197 -6.64 -16.62 12.62
CA CYS A 197 -6.87 -16.70 14.05
C CYS A 197 -7.56 -18.03 14.44
N CYS A 198 -8.57 -18.47 13.68
CA CYS A 198 -9.22 -19.77 13.88
C CYS A 198 -8.26 -20.96 13.69
N GLY A 199 -7.19 -20.78 12.91
CA GLY A 199 -6.10 -21.75 12.74
C GLY A 199 -5.08 -21.77 13.88
N GLY A 200 -5.26 -20.95 14.92
CA GLY A 200 -4.36 -20.86 16.07
C GLY A 200 -3.20 -19.86 15.91
N MET A 201 -3.16 -19.10 14.81
CA MET A 201 -2.16 -18.04 14.63
C MET A 201 -2.46 -16.85 15.57
N PRO A 202 -1.45 -16.26 16.25
CA PRO A 202 -1.66 -15.06 17.05
C PRO A 202 -2.30 -13.93 16.24
N VAL A 203 -3.11 -13.08 16.89
CA VAL A 203 -3.88 -12.02 16.20
C VAL A 203 -2.98 -11.06 15.42
N PHE A 204 -1.86 -10.65 16.01
CA PHE A 204 -0.92 -9.74 15.37
C PHE A 204 -0.31 -10.38 14.12
N ASP A 205 0.16 -11.62 14.24
CA ASP A 205 0.77 -12.36 13.15
C ASP A 205 -0.25 -12.63 12.03
N SER A 206 -1.51 -12.95 12.39
CA SER A 206 -2.62 -13.10 11.44
C SER A 206 -2.87 -11.83 10.65
N LEU A 207 -2.81 -10.67 11.31
CA LEU A 207 -2.95 -9.36 10.66
C LEU A 207 -1.82 -9.09 9.67
N ILE A 208 -0.57 -9.38 10.07
CA ILE A 208 0.61 -9.24 9.22
C ILE A 208 0.51 -10.13 7.98
N HIS A 209 0.23 -11.42 8.16
CA HIS A 209 0.12 -12.37 7.06
C HIS A 209 -1.07 -12.05 6.15
N ALA A 210 -2.22 -11.62 6.70
CA ALA A 210 -3.37 -11.24 5.90
C ALA A 210 -3.11 -9.99 5.03
N MET A 211 -2.48 -8.96 5.59
CA MET A 211 -2.08 -7.76 4.84
C MET A 211 -1.14 -8.10 3.70
N SER A 212 -0.16 -8.96 3.97
CA SER A 212 0.80 -9.43 2.98
C SER A 212 0.17 -10.28 1.88
N ALA A 213 -0.70 -11.23 2.25
CA ALA A 213 -1.39 -12.11 1.31
C ALA A 213 -2.38 -11.35 0.44
N ALA A 214 -3.11 -10.38 1.00
CA ALA A 214 -4.00 -9.49 0.25
C ALA A 214 -3.21 -8.69 -0.79
N GLY A 215 -2.04 -8.16 -0.40
CA GLY A 215 -1.12 -7.51 -1.32
C GLY A 215 -0.39 -8.45 -2.28
N THR A 216 -0.56 -9.78 -2.15
CA THR A 216 0.21 -10.81 -2.88
C THR A 216 1.73 -10.67 -2.76
N GLY A 217 2.20 -10.04 -1.68
CA GLY A 217 3.60 -9.64 -1.54
C GLY A 217 4.49 -10.66 -0.83
N GLY A 218 4.01 -11.37 0.19
CA GLY A 218 4.76 -12.44 0.87
C GLY A 218 5.70 -12.01 2.00
N TYR A 219 5.59 -10.79 2.54
CA TYR A 219 6.18 -10.46 3.83
C TYR A 219 5.57 -11.24 5.00
N SER A 220 6.43 -11.44 6.00
CA SER A 220 6.14 -12.23 7.18
C SER A 220 6.74 -11.58 8.42
N ILE A 221 6.14 -11.89 9.56
CA ILE A 221 6.66 -11.62 10.90
C ILE A 221 7.69 -12.66 11.36
N LYS A 222 7.69 -13.85 10.76
CA LYS A 222 8.61 -14.95 11.06
C LYS A 222 9.63 -15.15 9.94
N ASN A 223 10.87 -15.50 10.30
CA ASN A 223 11.94 -15.74 9.32
C ASN A 223 11.63 -16.92 8.39
N LEU A 224 10.99 -17.97 8.91
CA LEU A 224 10.52 -19.13 8.13
C LEU A 224 9.22 -18.86 7.36
N SER A 225 8.78 -17.60 7.27
CA SER A 225 7.48 -17.23 6.72
C SER A 225 6.33 -18.01 7.39
N VAL A 226 5.30 -18.37 6.62
CA VAL A 226 4.18 -19.22 7.04
C VAL A 226 4.67 -20.60 7.54
N GLY A 227 5.82 -21.08 7.06
CA GLY A 227 6.41 -22.35 7.48
C GLY A 227 6.76 -22.43 8.97
N TYR A 228 6.80 -21.29 9.69
CA TYR A 228 6.95 -21.29 11.15
C TYR A 228 5.79 -21.99 11.89
N TYR A 229 4.58 -21.96 11.32
CA TYR A 229 3.38 -22.46 11.99
C TYR A 229 3.14 -23.96 11.80
N ASP A 230 3.86 -24.60 10.87
CA ASP A 230 3.77 -26.04 10.56
C ASP A 230 2.33 -26.59 10.56
N SER A 231 1.43 -25.88 9.89
CA SER A 231 -0.01 -26.13 9.93
C SER A 231 -0.59 -26.15 8.52
N ALA A 232 -0.99 -27.35 8.08
CA ALA A 232 -1.64 -27.55 6.79
C ALA A 232 -2.91 -26.68 6.65
N TYR A 233 -3.61 -26.40 7.75
CA TYR A 233 -4.77 -25.50 7.72
C TYR A 233 -4.38 -24.08 7.32
N ILE A 234 -3.34 -23.51 7.95
CA ILE A 234 -2.86 -22.15 7.67
C ILE A 234 -2.36 -22.06 6.22
N ASP A 235 -1.61 -23.06 5.77
CA ASP A 235 -1.09 -23.13 4.39
C ASP A 235 -2.22 -23.15 3.35
N ILE A 236 -3.25 -23.96 3.57
CA ILE A 236 -4.42 -24.05 2.68
C ILE A 236 -5.20 -22.72 2.67
N VAL A 237 -5.43 -22.13 3.84
CA VAL A 237 -6.17 -20.86 3.95
C VAL A 237 -5.44 -19.74 3.20
N ILE A 238 -4.14 -19.55 3.43
CA ILE A 238 -3.35 -18.53 2.71
C ILE A 238 -3.30 -18.86 1.21
N GLY A 239 -3.08 -20.14 0.87
CA GLY A 239 -3.02 -20.62 -0.50
C GLY A 239 -4.30 -20.30 -1.29
N ILE A 240 -5.49 -20.46 -0.70
CA ILE A 240 -6.76 -20.14 -1.37
C ILE A 240 -6.89 -18.64 -1.68
N PHE A 241 -6.42 -17.78 -0.79
CA PHE A 241 -6.51 -16.33 -0.97
C PHE A 241 -5.47 -15.79 -1.96
N VAL A 242 -4.29 -16.40 -2.03
CA VAL A 242 -3.19 -15.97 -2.93
C VAL A 242 -3.30 -16.62 -4.31
N THR A 243 -3.77 -17.86 -4.41
CA THR A 243 -3.82 -18.57 -5.70
C THR A 243 -4.88 -17.94 -6.61
N PRO A 244 -4.50 -17.51 -7.83
CA PRO A 244 -5.47 -17.08 -8.82
C PRO A 244 -6.36 -18.28 -9.17
N LYS A 245 -7.64 -18.24 -8.77
CA LYS A 245 -8.59 -19.30 -9.07
C LYS A 245 -8.90 -19.29 -10.56
N SER A 246 -8.07 -19.96 -11.36
CA SER A 246 -8.05 -19.90 -12.82
C SER A 246 -9.29 -20.49 -13.53
N ARG A 247 -10.35 -20.93 -12.81
CA ARG A 247 -11.52 -21.59 -13.46
C ARG A 247 -12.91 -21.39 -12.84
N THR A 248 -13.11 -20.52 -11.85
CA THR A 248 -14.49 -20.23 -11.36
C THR A 248 -14.67 -18.75 -11.12
N LYS A 249 -15.62 -18.15 -11.84
CA LYS A 249 -16.09 -16.76 -11.68
C LYS A 249 -16.61 -16.51 -10.26
N ILE A 250 -15.72 -16.27 -9.30
CA ILE A 250 -15.97 -15.73 -7.93
C ILE A 250 -14.78 -14.81 -7.60
N PRO A 251 -14.98 -13.63 -6.99
CA PRO A 251 -14.36 -12.41 -7.47
C PRO A 251 -13.18 -11.95 -6.61
N ILE A 252 -12.21 -12.83 -6.34
CA ILE A 252 -10.92 -12.37 -5.76
C ILE A 252 -10.04 -11.77 -6.88
N THR A 253 -10.42 -11.97 -8.15
CA THR A 253 -9.85 -11.29 -9.31
C THR A 253 -10.79 -10.22 -9.85
N ILE A 254 -11.07 -9.17 -9.06
CA ILE A 254 -11.70 -7.94 -9.58
C ILE A 254 -10.65 -6.98 -10.18
N SER A 255 -9.37 -7.10 -9.83
CA SER A 255 -8.40 -6.05 -10.19
C SER A 255 -7.95 -6.02 -11.67
N ILE A 256 -8.30 -7.02 -12.50
CA ILE A 256 -7.89 -7.03 -13.93
C ILE A 256 -9.03 -7.44 -14.88
N TYR A 257 -9.99 -8.26 -14.44
CA TYR A 257 -11.06 -8.77 -15.32
C TYR A 257 -12.41 -8.06 -15.18
N ALA A 258 -12.57 -7.12 -14.25
CA ALA A 258 -13.78 -6.26 -14.21
C ALA A 258 -13.72 -5.10 -15.23
N LEU A 259 -12.63 -5.01 -16.01
CA LEU A 259 -12.40 -4.05 -17.10
C LEU A 259 -12.08 -4.73 -18.44
N SER A 260 -12.27 -6.04 -18.56
CA SER A 260 -12.18 -6.78 -19.83
C SER A 260 -13.57 -7.05 -20.41
#